data_AF-A0A959ITG8-F1
#
_entry.id   AF-A0A959ITG8-F1
#
_cell.length_a   1.000
_cell.length_b   1.000
_cell.length_c   1.000
_cell.angle_alpha   90.00
_cell.angle_beta   90.00
_cell.angle_gamma   90.00
#
_symmetry.space_group_name_H-M   'P 1'
#
loop_
_entity.id
_entity.type
_entity.pdbx_description
1 polymer ?
#
loop_
_entity_poly.entity_id
_entity_poly.type
_entity_poly.pdbx_seq_one_letter_code
_entity_poly.pdbx_strand_id
1 'polypeptide(L)' 'MRVSVYRKAHFNAAHRLHNPSWSEEMNQEVFGLCNSPNYHGHNYELEVKVSGEVNPETGF' A
#
# COMPACT_ATOMS: atom_id res chain seq x y z
N MET A 1 5.85 -4.62 30.04
CA MET A 1 6.91 -4.12 29.13
C MET A 1 6.20 -3.83 27.83
N ARG A 2 6.17 -2.57 27.40
CA ARG A 2 5.48 -2.21 26.17
C ARG A 2 6.38 -2.41 24.96
N VAL A 3 5.90 -3.15 23.97
CA VAL A 3 6.65 -3.45 22.75
C VAL A 3 5.86 -3.05 21.51
N SER A 4 6.55 -3.01 20.37
CA SER A 4 5.91 -2.94 19.05
C SER A 4 6.36 -4.14 18.24
N VAL A 5 5.40 -4.89 17.72
CA VAL A 5 5.64 -6.04 16.84
C VAL A 5 5.28 -5.64 15.42
N TYR A 6 6.14 -6.04 14.49
CA TYR A 6 6.00 -5.74 13.08
C TYR A 6 5.85 -7.04 12.30
N ARG A 7 4.83 -7.12 11.45
CA ARG A 7 4.67 -8.20 10.47
C ARG A 7 4.87 -7.64 9.08
N LYS A 8 5.82 -8.21 8.36
CA LYS A 8 6.06 -7.92 6.95
C LYS A 8 5.33 -8.94 6.08
N ALA A 9 4.75 -8.46 4.99
CA ALA A 9 4.16 -9.26 3.93
C ALA A 9 4.48 -8.62 2.58
N HIS A 10 4.52 -9.44 1.54
CA HIS A 10 4.76 -9.01 0.17
C HIS A 10 3.58 -9.42 -0.70
N PHE A 11 3.20 -8.58 -1.66
CA PHE A 11 2.22 -8.93 -2.68
C PHE A 11 2.44 -8.17 -3.99
N ASN A 12 2.04 -8.79 -5.10
CA ASN A 12 2.13 -8.18 -6.43
C ASN A 12 0.73 -7.74 -6.87
N ALA A 13 0.60 -6.51 -7.38
CA ALA A 13 -0.66 -6.00 -7.88
C ALA A 13 -0.48 -5.01 -9.04
N ALA A 14 -1.44 -5.02 -9.97
CA ALA A 14 -1.55 -4.04 -11.04
C ALA A 14 -2.59 -2.96 -10.69
N HIS A 15 -2.34 -1.71 -11.11
CA HIS A 15 -3.27 -0.60 -10.94
C HIS A 15 -3.09 0.50 -12.00
N ARG A 16 -4.05 1.42 -12.02
CA ARG A 16 -4.03 2.66 -12.82
C ARG A 16 -4.50 3.78 -11.91
N LEU A 17 -3.74 4.87 -11.85
CA LEU A 17 -4.19 6.09 -11.20
C LEU A 17 -5.08 6.84 -12.20
N HIS A 18 -6.38 6.85 -11.93
CA HIS A 18 -7.38 7.49 -12.79
C HIS A 18 -8.54 8.01 -11.95
N ASN A 19 -8.89 9.27 -12.13
CA ASN A 19 -10.07 9.89 -11.53
C ASN A 19 -11.18 9.98 -12.59
N PRO A 20 -12.30 9.26 -12.42
CA PRO A 20 -13.39 9.23 -13.41
C PRO A 20 -14.15 10.57 -13.53
N SER A 21 -13.95 11.49 -12.58
CA SER A 21 -14.57 12.82 -12.61
C SER A 21 -13.71 13.86 -13.36
N TRP A 22 -12.53 13.49 -13.84
CA TRP A 22 -11.60 14.37 -14.56
C TRP A 22 -11.60 14.07 -16.05
N SER A 23 -11.20 15.06 -16.86
CA SER A 23 -10.93 14.82 -18.27
C SER A 23 -9.71 13.90 -18.44
N GLU A 24 -9.55 13.30 -19.61
CA GLU A 24 -8.40 12.44 -19.88
C GLU A 24 -7.11 13.26 -19.88
N GLU A 25 -7.14 14.49 -20.40
CA GLU A 25 -6.00 15.41 -20.39
C GLU A 25 -5.55 15.74 -18.98
N MET A 26 -6.50 16.03 -18.08
CA MET A 26 -6.20 16.30 -16.68
C MET A 26 -5.64 15.06 -15.97
N ASN A 27 -6.20 13.87 -16.22
CA ASN A 27 -5.64 12.62 -15.69
C ASN A 27 -4.21 12.39 -16.19
N GLN A 28 -3.96 12.64 -17.48
CA GLN A 28 -2.64 12.48 -18.07
C GLN A 28 -1.63 13.50 -17.54
N GLU A 29 -2.04 14.76 -17.33
CA GLU A 29 -1.19 15.81 -16.76
C GLU A 29 -0.80 15.49 -15.32
N VAL A 30 -1.76 15.05 -14.49
CA VAL A 30 -1.53 14.80 -13.06
C VAL A 30 -0.81 13.48 -12.81
N PHE A 31 -1.23 12.39 -13.46
CA PHE A 31 -0.75 11.04 -13.16
C PHE A 31 0.26 10.51 -14.17
N GLY A 32 0.42 11.14 -15.34
CA GLY A 32 1.41 10.77 -16.34
C GLY A 32 1.40 9.28 -16.70
N LEU A 33 2.56 8.63 -16.63
CA LEU A 33 2.71 7.20 -16.93
C LEU A 33 1.84 6.29 -16.03
N CYS A 34 1.50 6.73 -14.82
CA CYS A 34 0.66 5.97 -13.90
C CYS A 34 -0.83 5.92 -14.32
N ASN A 35 -1.27 6.81 -15.23
CA ASN A 35 -2.60 6.78 -15.85
C ASN A 35 -2.66 5.94 -17.15
N SER A 36 -1.63 5.13 -17.44
CA SER A 36 -1.65 4.20 -18.57
C SER A 36 -2.98 3.41 -18.63
N PRO A 37 -3.71 3.42 -19.76
CA PRO A 37 -4.96 2.65 -19.91
C PRO A 37 -4.73 1.14 -19.85
N ASN A 38 -3.48 0.70 -20.09
CA ASN A 38 -3.05 -0.69 -19.98
C ASN A 38 -2.49 -1.03 -18.59
N TYR A 39 -2.73 -0.17 -17.59
CA TYR A 39 -2.25 -0.33 -16.22
C TYR A 39 -0.71 -0.34 -16.12
N HIS A 40 -0.23 -0.45 -14.89
CA HIS A 40 1.14 -0.82 -14.55
C HIS A 40 1.08 -1.62 -13.24
N GLY A 41 2.19 -2.20 -12.79
CA GLY A 41 2.21 -3.04 -11.60
C GLY A 41 3.37 -2.76 -10.67
N HIS A 42 3.22 -3.22 -9.43
CA HIS A 42 4.26 -3.15 -8.41
C HIS A 42 4.32 -4.42 -7.59
N ASN A 43 5.49 -4.59 -7.00
CA ASN A 43 5.81 -5.59 -6.00
C ASN A 43 5.77 -4.87 -4.65
N TYR A 44 4.60 -4.85 -4.00
CA TYR A 44 4.36 -4.09 -2.78
C TYR A 44 4.90 -4.82 -1.56
N GLU A 45 5.54 -4.07 -0.68
CA GLU A 45 5.90 -4.47 0.68
C GLU A 45 4.91 -3.84 1.67
N LEU A 46 4.26 -4.67 2.49
CA LEU A 46 3.35 -4.27 3.55
C LEU A 46 4.00 -4.55 4.91
N GLU A 47 4.15 -3.51 5.73
CA GLU A 47 4.57 -3.63 7.11
C GLU A 47 3.41 -3.22 8.03
N VAL A 48 2.95 -4.15 8.86
CA VAL A 48 1.91 -3.91 9.86
C VAL A 48 2.55 -3.85 11.24
N LYS A 49 2.32 -2.74 11.95
CA LYS A 49 2.78 -2.53 13.32
C LYS A 49 1.61 -2.65 14.30
N VAL A 50 1.81 -3.42 15.36
CA VAL A 50 0.94 -3.44 16.55
C VAL A 50 1.78 -3.12 17.78
N SER A 51 1.26 -2.32 18.70
CA SER A 51 1.95 -1.94 19.94
C SER A 51 1.10 -2.26 21.16
N GLY A 52 1.68 -2.91 22.16
CA GLY A 52 0.94 -3.39 23.33
C GLY A 52 1.86 -3.79 24.48
N GLU A 53 1.26 -4.06 25.65
CA GLU A 53 1.95 -4.72 26.75
C GLU A 53 2.11 -6.20 26.45
N VAL A 54 3.30 -6.73 26.73
CA VAL A 54 3.57 -8.16 26.61
C VAL A 54 2.79 -8.93 27.68
N ASN A 55 2.01 -9.91 27.24
CA ASN A 55 1.35 -10.89 28.10
C ASN A 55 2.41 -11.73 28.82
N PRO A 56 2.43 -11.76 30.17
CA PRO A 56 3.51 -12.39 30.93
C PRO A 56 3.52 -13.93 30.86
N GLU A 57 2.40 -14.57 30.52
CA GLU A 57 2.32 -16.04 30.42
C GLU A 57 2.72 -16.56 29.04
N THR A 58 2.40 -15.80 27.99
CA THR A 58 2.55 -16.24 26.58
C THR A 58 3.65 -15.51 25.82
N GLY A 59 4.07 -14.33 26.28
CA GLY A 59 5.08 -13.51 25.62
C GLY A 59 4.60 -12.72 24.39
N PHE A 60 3.30 -12.75 24.08
CA PHE A 60 2.68 -11.95 23.01
C PHE A 60 2.43 -10.50 23.39
#